data_AF-A0A3R7GQ01-F1
#
_entry.id   AF-A0A3R7GQ01-F1
#
_cell.length_a   1.000
_cell.length_b   1.000
_cell.length_c   1.000
_cell.angle_alpha   90.00
_cell.angle_beta   90.00
_cell.angle_gamma   90.00
#
_symmetry.space_group_name_H-M   'P 1'
#
loop_
_entity.id
_entity.type
_entity.pdbx_description
1 polymer ?
#
loop_
_entity_poly.entity_id
_entity_poly.type
_entity_poly.pdbx_seq_one_letter_code
_entity_poly.pdbx_strand_id
1 'polypeptide(L)'
;MGRYEKKPRKLSMESHDRNSDVDENEQLEAAKFKAAVQGSCNDDDDDAEIGPQPLAAAEDSAASSLNYGKALLPGEGAAIAQFVQKNMRIPRRGEVGWNGEEIGDLENLGYVMSGSRHKRMNAVRIRKENQVYTAEEKRALALINFEEKQQRENSIMNDFKEMLTERLTKKHGSRLVEDMESSAKD
;
A
#
# COMPACT_ATOMS: atom_id res chain seq x y z
N MET A 1 -36.28 -51.46 -20.89
CA MET A 1 -36.95 -51.04 -19.64
C MET A 1 -36.38 -51.85 -18.49
N GLY A 2 -35.48 -51.27 -17.69
CA GLY A 2 -35.01 -51.86 -16.44
C GLY A 2 -35.30 -50.86 -15.32
N ARG A 3 -36.38 -51.11 -14.57
CA ARG A 3 -36.83 -50.27 -13.44
C ARG A 3 -35.98 -50.60 -12.22
N TYR A 4 -35.24 -49.63 -11.70
CA TYR A 4 -34.59 -49.75 -10.39
C TYR A 4 -35.56 -49.31 -9.30
N GLU A 5 -35.88 -50.24 -8.40
CA GLU A 5 -36.80 -50.08 -7.28
C GLU A 5 -36.16 -49.29 -6.12
N LYS A 6 -36.91 -48.33 -5.56
CA LYS A 6 -36.51 -47.54 -4.39
C LYS A 6 -36.88 -48.28 -3.09
N LYS A 7 -35.93 -48.42 -2.15
CA LYS A 7 -36.19 -48.96 -0.81
C LYS A 7 -36.84 -47.91 0.12
N PRO A 8 -37.81 -48.27 0.98
CA PRO A 8 -38.46 -47.33 1.91
C PRO A 8 -37.63 -47.07 3.18
N ARG A 9 -37.68 -45.83 3.67
CA ARG A 9 -37.02 -45.36 4.90
C ARG A 9 -37.87 -45.71 6.14
N LYS A 10 -37.23 -46.18 7.22
CA LYS A 10 -37.86 -46.34 8.54
C LYS A 10 -37.81 -45.02 9.31
N LEU A 11 -38.96 -44.56 9.79
CA LEU A 11 -39.13 -43.50 10.77
C LEU A 11 -39.08 -44.12 12.17
N SER A 12 -38.15 -43.69 13.01
CA SER A 12 -38.20 -43.87 14.46
C SER A 12 -38.08 -42.50 15.11
N MET A 13 -39.09 -42.15 15.89
CA MET A 13 -39.26 -40.90 16.61
C MET A 13 -39.06 -41.25 18.09
N GLU A 14 -38.05 -40.67 18.74
CA GLU A 14 -37.84 -40.86 20.17
C GLU A 14 -37.33 -39.57 20.84
N SER A 15 -38.14 -39.14 21.80
CA SER A 15 -38.02 -38.21 22.95
C SER A 15 -36.91 -37.15 23.04
N HIS A 16 -37.37 -35.94 23.39
CA HIS A 16 -36.62 -34.82 23.96
C HIS A 16 -35.84 -35.19 25.23
N ASP A 17 -34.61 -34.68 25.32
CA ASP A 17 -34.01 -34.26 26.59
C ASP A 17 -33.41 -32.85 26.39
N ARG A 18 -33.75 -31.93 27.29
CA ARG A 18 -33.25 -30.54 27.32
C ARG A 18 -32.01 -30.52 28.18
N ASN A 19 -30.85 -30.28 27.59
CA ASN A 19 -29.74 -29.67 28.30
C ASN A 19 -29.02 -28.67 27.39
N SER A 20 -28.59 -27.60 28.03
CA SER A 20 -28.07 -26.35 27.50
C SER A 20 -26.75 -26.52 26.77
N ASP A 21 -26.79 -26.42 25.44
CA ASP A 21 -25.62 -26.13 24.62
C ASP A 21 -25.93 -24.88 23.82
N VAL A 22 -25.50 -23.72 24.33
CA VAL A 22 -25.48 -22.48 23.56
C VAL A 22 -24.42 -22.70 22.48
N ASP A 23 -24.89 -22.82 21.24
CA ASP A 23 -24.10 -23.16 20.06
C ASP A 23 -22.79 -22.35 20.03
N GLU A 24 -21.65 -23.03 19.92
CA GLU A 24 -20.34 -22.37 19.75
C GLU A 24 -20.38 -21.38 18.57
N ASN A 25 -21.22 -21.64 17.56
CA ASN A 25 -21.47 -20.70 16.47
C ASN A 25 -22.15 -19.41 16.93
N GLU A 26 -23.08 -19.45 17.87
CA GLU A 26 -23.80 -18.25 18.32
C GLU A 26 -22.86 -17.33 19.11
N GLN A 27 -21.91 -17.90 19.87
CA GLN A 27 -20.85 -17.15 20.55
C GLN A 27 -19.85 -16.55 19.55
N LEU A 28 -19.51 -17.27 18.47
CA LEU A 28 -18.65 -16.77 17.40
C LEU A 28 -19.32 -15.67 16.56
N GLU A 29 -20.61 -15.81 16.28
CA GLU A 29 -21.39 -14.79 15.57
C GLU A 29 -21.60 -13.54 16.43
N ALA A 30 -21.84 -13.71 17.75
CA ALA A 30 -21.89 -12.58 18.69
C ALA A 30 -20.53 -11.86 18.80
N ALA A 31 -19.42 -12.60 18.79
CA ALA A 31 -18.07 -12.02 18.79
C ALA A 31 -17.77 -11.26 17.48
N LYS A 32 -18.16 -11.80 16.33
CA LYS A 32 -18.06 -11.11 15.02
C LYS A 32 -18.93 -9.86 14.96
N PHE A 33 -20.15 -9.93 15.49
CA PHE A 33 -21.07 -8.79 15.52
C PHE A 33 -20.53 -7.68 16.44
N LYS A 34 -20.01 -8.04 17.61
CA LYS A 34 -19.35 -7.08 18.53
C LYS A 34 -18.15 -6.41 17.86
N ALA A 35 -17.31 -7.16 17.15
CA ALA A 35 -16.17 -6.63 16.41
C ALA A 35 -16.59 -5.70 15.25
N ALA A 36 -17.68 -6.02 14.56
CA ALA A 36 -18.21 -5.21 13.46
C ALA A 36 -18.88 -3.91 13.93
N VAL A 37 -19.51 -3.91 15.11
CA VAL A 37 -20.23 -2.75 15.66
C VAL A 37 -19.33 -1.83 16.47
N GLN A 38 -18.43 -2.36 17.30
CA GLN A 38 -17.57 -1.54 18.17
C GLN A 38 -16.25 -1.14 17.49
N GLY A 39 -15.88 -1.76 16.36
CA GLY A 39 -14.56 -1.59 15.78
C GLY A 39 -13.47 -2.09 16.74
N SER A 40 -12.30 -2.38 16.21
CA SER A 40 -11.13 -2.58 17.06
C SER A 40 -10.71 -1.23 17.63
N CYS A 41 -11.35 -0.77 18.71
CA CYS A 41 -10.80 0.29 19.54
C CYS A 41 -9.59 -0.29 20.29
N ASN A 42 -8.47 -0.40 19.58
CA ASN A 42 -7.18 -0.20 20.23
C ASN A 42 -7.21 1.26 20.67
N ASP A 43 -7.46 1.44 21.96
CA ASP A 43 -7.36 2.70 22.67
C ASP A 43 -5.87 2.97 22.98
N ASP A 44 -5.06 2.96 21.92
CA ASP A 44 -3.60 3.18 21.93
C ASP A 44 -3.20 3.96 20.67
N ASP A 45 -3.82 5.13 20.45
CA ASP A 45 -3.26 6.18 19.59
C ASP A 45 -3.88 7.54 19.95
N ASP A 46 -3.71 7.93 21.22
CA ASP A 46 -3.83 9.31 21.69
C ASP A 46 -2.54 10.13 21.41
N ASP A 47 -1.73 9.68 20.46
CA ASP A 47 -0.69 10.47 19.81
C ASP A 47 -1.08 10.67 18.35
N ALA A 48 -2.09 11.52 18.11
CA ALA A 48 -2.11 12.25 16.86
C ALA A 48 -0.81 13.06 16.82
N GLU A 49 0.24 12.47 16.24
CA GLU A 49 1.58 13.03 16.16
C GLU A 49 1.50 14.29 15.28
N ILE A 50 1.25 15.42 15.94
CA ILE A 50 1.05 16.72 15.34
C ILE A 50 2.44 17.31 15.10
N GLY A 51 2.91 17.19 13.86
CA GLY A 51 4.15 17.81 13.40
C GLY A 51 4.66 17.16 12.12
N PRO A 52 5.51 17.86 11.35
CA PRO A 52 6.18 17.24 10.21
C PRO A 52 7.11 16.13 10.73
N GLN A 53 6.75 14.88 10.47
CA GLN A 53 7.62 13.75 10.79
C GLN A 53 8.92 13.82 9.97
N PRO A 54 10.06 13.42 10.56
CA PRO A 54 11.30 13.31 9.82
C PRO A 54 11.10 12.36 8.63
N LEU A 55 11.66 12.73 7.47
CA LEU A 55 11.66 11.88 6.28
C LEU A 55 12.12 10.48 6.68
N ALA A 56 11.21 9.51 6.66
CA ALA A 56 11.58 8.11 6.84
C ALA A 56 12.68 7.82 5.82
N ALA A 57 13.87 7.49 6.31
CA ALA A 57 15.04 7.32 5.48
C ALA A 57 14.67 6.41 4.30
N ALA A 58 14.78 6.94 3.09
CA ALA A 58 14.35 6.27 1.86
C ALA A 58 15.05 4.91 1.67
N GLU A 59 16.11 4.63 2.42
CA GLU A 59 16.86 3.37 2.42
C GLU A 59 16.14 2.24 3.20
N ASP A 60 15.46 2.53 4.31
CA ASP A 60 14.74 1.50 5.08
C ASP A 60 13.37 1.14 4.46
N SER A 61 12.82 2.05 3.65
CA SER A 61 11.65 1.76 2.79
C SER A 61 12.01 1.05 1.48
N ALA A 62 13.29 0.97 1.11
CA ALA A 62 13.75 0.13 0.01
C ALA A 62 13.93 -1.34 0.43
N ALA A 63 14.16 -1.59 1.72
CA ALA A 63 14.31 -2.92 2.32
C ALA A 63 13.04 -3.44 3.03
N SER A 64 12.08 -2.56 3.34
CA SER A 64 10.72 -2.97 3.69
C SER A 64 10.21 -3.86 2.57
N SER A 65 10.05 -5.15 2.85
CA SER A 65 9.74 -6.20 1.89
C SER A 65 8.48 -5.84 1.11
N LEU A 66 8.68 -5.15 -0.03
CA LEU A 66 7.62 -4.72 -0.92
C LEU A 66 6.84 -5.97 -1.31
N ASN A 67 5.64 -6.07 -0.78
CA ASN A 67 4.80 -7.22 -1.01
C ASN A 67 4.19 -7.05 -2.40
N TYR A 68 4.93 -7.53 -3.40
CA TYR A 68 4.47 -7.60 -4.78
C TYR A 68 3.33 -8.60 -4.96
N GLY A 69 2.74 -9.16 -3.90
CA GLY A 69 1.60 -10.06 -3.91
C GLY A 69 1.97 -11.55 -3.94
N LYS A 70 0.99 -12.41 -3.63
CA LYS A 70 1.19 -13.86 -3.39
C LYS A 70 1.53 -14.69 -4.64
N ALA A 71 1.45 -14.12 -5.84
CA ALA A 71 1.64 -14.86 -7.09
C ALA A 71 3.11 -15.02 -7.53
N LEU A 72 4.04 -14.31 -6.87
CA LEU A 72 5.47 -14.35 -7.14
C LEU A 72 6.18 -15.26 -6.14
N LEU A 73 7.29 -15.87 -6.56
CA LEU A 73 8.17 -16.58 -5.64
C LEU A 73 8.85 -15.56 -4.70
N PRO A 74 9.26 -15.99 -3.49
CA PRO A 74 10.04 -15.15 -2.59
C PRO A 74 11.27 -14.59 -3.31
N GLY A 75 11.45 -13.27 -3.29
CA GLY A 75 12.54 -12.56 -3.96
C GLY A 75 12.37 -12.35 -5.47
N GLU A 76 11.41 -12.99 -6.15
CA GLU A 76 11.17 -12.79 -7.59
C GLU A 76 10.71 -11.36 -7.89
N GLY A 77 9.77 -10.83 -7.10
CA GLY A 77 9.26 -9.47 -7.28
C GLY A 77 10.33 -8.39 -7.08
N ALA A 78 11.17 -8.55 -6.04
CA ALA A 78 12.28 -7.64 -5.78
C ALA A 78 13.32 -7.65 -6.92
N ALA A 79 13.65 -8.82 -7.45
CA ALA A 79 14.55 -8.92 -8.59
C ALA A 79 13.98 -8.23 -9.84
N ILE A 80 12.69 -8.45 -10.15
CA ILE A 80 12.03 -7.79 -11.27
C ILE A 80 12.01 -6.26 -11.09
N ALA A 81 11.67 -5.78 -9.89
CA ALA A 81 11.57 -4.35 -9.60
C ALA A 81 12.88 -3.61 -9.87
N GLN A 82 14.04 -4.21 -9.59
CA GLN A 82 15.34 -3.61 -9.91
C GLN A 82 15.53 -3.34 -11.41
N PHE A 83 15.03 -4.23 -12.28
CA PHE A 83 15.07 -4.01 -13.72
C PHE A 83 14.08 -2.92 -14.15
N VAL A 84 12.89 -2.90 -13.55
CA VAL A 84 11.86 -1.88 -13.81
C VAL A 84 12.34 -0.48 -13.42
N GLN A 85 12.95 -0.34 -12.25
CA GLN A 85 13.52 0.94 -11.78
C GLN A 85 14.65 1.45 -12.68
N LYS A 86 15.41 0.53 -13.28
CA LYS A 86 16.45 0.85 -14.28
C LYS A 86 15.90 0.99 -15.69
N ASN A 87 14.58 0.90 -15.86
CA ASN A 87 13.88 0.96 -17.13
C ASN A 87 14.39 -0.05 -18.17
N MET A 88 14.89 -1.20 -17.68
CA MET A 88 15.44 -2.27 -18.50
C MET A 88 14.44 -3.42 -18.68
N ARG A 89 14.56 -4.12 -19.81
CA ARG A 89 13.80 -5.35 -20.07
C ARG A 89 14.17 -6.44 -19.07
N ILE A 90 13.16 -7.07 -18.48
CA ILE A 90 13.33 -8.18 -17.55
C ILE A 90 13.91 -9.40 -18.30
N PRO A 91 15.06 -9.97 -17.87
CA PRO A 91 15.66 -11.13 -18.52
C PRO A 91 14.77 -12.37 -18.46
N ARG A 92 14.64 -13.11 -19.57
CA ARG A 92 13.89 -14.38 -19.62
C ARG A 92 14.84 -15.58 -19.62
N ARG A 93 14.29 -16.77 -19.38
CA ARG A 93 15.06 -18.02 -19.37
C ARG A 93 15.70 -18.26 -20.75
N GLY A 94 17.02 -18.46 -20.77
CA GLY A 94 17.80 -18.66 -22.00
C GLY A 94 18.38 -17.39 -22.61
N GLU A 95 18.12 -16.23 -22.00
CA GLU A 95 18.64 -14.92 -22.42
C GLU A 95 19.79 -14.43 -21.52
N VAL A 96 20.22 -15.24 -20.54
CA VAL A 96 21.30 -14.88 -19.61
C VAL A 96 22.60 -14.72 -20.40
N GLY A 97 23.17 -13.51 -20.40
CA GLY A 97 24.39 -13.16 -21.12
C GLY A 97 24.19 -12.27 -22.35
N TRP A 98 22.95 -11.94 -22.69
CA TRP A 98 22.61 -10.93 -23.71
C TRP A 98 22.12 -9.66 -23.05
N ASN A 99 22.32 -8.50 -23.68
CA ASN A 99 21.78 -7.25 -23.16
C ASN A 99 20.26 -7.18 -23.43
N GLY A 100 19.50 -6.59 -22.51
CA GLY A 100 18.05 -6.45 -22.64
C GLY A 100 17.63 -5.62 -23.85
N GLU A 101 18.41 -4.60 -24.20
CA GLU A 101 18.21 -3.75 -25.37
C GLU A 101 18.44 -4.52 -26.68
N GLU A 102 19.55 -5.25 -26.79
CA GLU A 102 19.88 -6.08 -27.96
C GLU A 102 18.76 -7.08 -28.28
N ILE A 103 18.17 -7.71 -27.26
CA ILE A 103 17.06 -8.64 -27.45
C ILE A 103 15.81 -7.91 -27.93
N GLY A 104 15.53 -6.71 -27.38
CA GLY A 104 14.40 -5.90 -27.80
C GLY A 104 14.48 -5.53 -29.29
N ASP A 105 15.67 -5.14 -29.75
CA ASP A 105 15.92 -4.81 -31.15
C ASP A 105 15.75 -6.03 -32.06
N LEU A 106 16.25 -7.20 -31.67
CA LEU A 106 16.04 -8.45 -32.40
C LEU A 106 14.55 -8.85 -32.48
N GLU A 107 13.80 -8.68 -31.38
CA GLU A 107 12.35 -8.92 -31.34
C GLU A 107 11.60 -7.95 -32.27
N ASN A 108 12.00 -6.68 -32.31
CA ASN A 108 11.43 -5.66 -33.21
C ASN A 108 11.70 -5.95 -34.70
N LEU A 109 12.87 -6.52 -35.02
CA LEU A 109 13.21 -6.99 -36.36
C LEU A 109 12.43 -8.25 -36.78
N GLY A 110 11.69 -8.88 -35.87
CA GLY A 110 10.84 -10.04 -36.14
C GLY A 110 11.47 -11.39 -35.76
N TYR A 111 12.64 -11.38 -35.12
CA TYR A 111 13.20 -12.62 -34.57
C TYR A 111 12.43 -13.06 -33.33
N VAL A 112 12.11 -14.35 -33.23
CA VAL A 112 11.38 -14.92 -32.10
C VAL A 112 12.33 -15.72 -31.22
N MET A 113 12.50 -15.28 -29.98
CA MET A 113 13.35 -15.99 -29.01
C MET A 113 12.80 -17.38 -28.65
N SER A 114 13.72 -18.31 -28.33
CA SER A 114 13.40 -19.68 -27.92
C SER A 114 12.69 -19.71 -26.57
N GLY A 115 11.38 -19.48 -26.59
CA GLY A 115 10.52 -19.38 -25.41
C GLY A 115 9.29 -18.52 -25.65
N SER A 116 9.41 -17.51 -26.52
CA SER A 116 8.32 -16.59 -26.89
C SER A 116 7.22 -17.25 -27.73
N ARG A 117 7.38 -18.49 -28.20
CA ARG A 117 6.34 -19.23 -28.94
C ARG A 117 5.26 -19.85 -28.03
N HIS A 118 5.50 -19.95 -26.72
CA HIS A 118 4.57 -20.61 -25.79
C HIS A 118 3.53 -19.64 -25.22
N LYS A 119 2.33 -19.60 -25.83
CA LYS A 119 1.24 -18.68 -25.43
C LYS A 119 0.90 -18.72 -23.94
N ARG A 120 0.68 -19.92 -23.38
CA ARG A 120 0.28 -20.08 -21.97
C ARG A 120 1.37 -19.61 -20.99
N MET A 121 2.62 -19.94 -21.28
CA MET A 121 3.77 -19.56 -20.44
C MET A 121 4.00 -18.05 -20.51
N ASN A 122 3.94 -17.46 -21.71
CA ASN A 122 4.06 -16.02 -21.90
C ASN A 122 2.98 -15.26 -21.13
N ALA A 123 1.73 -15.75 -21.14
CA ALA A 123 0.65 -15.11 -20.39
C ALA A 123 0.90 -15.12 -18.88
N VAL A 124 1.43 -16.22 -18.33
CA VAL A 124 1.81 -16.31 -16.92
C VAL A 124 2.96 -15.35 -16.61
N ARG A 125 3.97 -15.30 -17.48
CA ARG A 125 5.10 -14.38 -17.36
C ARG A 125 4.63 -12.93 -17.36
N ILE A 126 3.89 -12.51 -18.37
CA ILE A 126 3.35 -11.14 -18.48
C ILE A 126 2.49 -10.78 -17.27
N ARG A 127 1.69 -11.72 -16.76
CA ARG A 127 0.92 -11.49 -15.52
C ARG A 127 1.84 -11.18 -14.32
N LYS A 128 2.90 -11.96 -14.14
CA LYS A 128 3.87 -11.77 -13.07
C LYS A 128 4.63 -10.45 -13.21
N GLU A 129 5.05 -10.10 -14.42
CA GLU A 129 5.72 -8.84 -14.70
C GLU A 129 4.78 -7.66 -14.43
N ASN A 130 3.55 -7.69 -14.95
CA ASN A 130 2.53 -6.66 -14.74
C ASN A 130 2.17 -6.46 -13.26
N GLN A 131 2.22 -7.53 -12.46
CA GLN A 131 2.00 -7.45 -11.02
C GLN A 131 3.06 -6.57 -10.33
N VAL A 132 4.32 -6.67 -10.78
CA VAL A 132 5.41 -5.81 -10.28
C VAL A 132 5.29 -4.40 -10.85
N TYR A 133 5.03 -4.25 -12.15
CA TYR A 133 4.83 -2.93 -12.77
C TYR A 133 3.71 -2.15 -12.06
N THR A 134 2.55 -2.76 -11.86
CA THR A 134 1.41 -2.10 -11.20
C THR A 134 1.75 -1.67 -9.77
N ALA A 135 2.50 -2.50 -9.05
CA ALA A 135 2.92 -2.19 -7.68
C ALA A 135 3.93 -1.04 -7.63
N GLU A 136 4.94 -1.07 -8.50
CA GLU A 136 5.95 0.00 -8.60
C GLU A 136 5.34 1.31 -9.12
N GLU A 137 4.43 1.28 -10.09
CA GLU A 137 3.69 2.44 -10.57
C GLU A 137 2.86 3.07 -9.45
N LYS A 138 2.11 2.27 -8.70
CA LYS A 138 1.33 2.75 -7.56
C LYS A 138 2.22 3.37 -6.49
N ARG A 139 3.39 2.77 -6.23
CA ARG A 139 4.38 3.28 -5.29
C ARG A 139 4.97 4.62 -5.76
N ALA A 140 5.37 4.70 -7.03
CA ALA A 140 5.90 5.92 -7.61
C ALA A 140 4.89 7.07 -7.51
N LEU A 141 3.62 6.80 -7.85
CA LEU A 141 2.54 7.78 -7.71
C LEU A 141 2.31 8.20 -6.25
N ALA A 142 2.37 7.26 -5.29
CA ALA A 142 2.22 7.58 -3.88
C ALA A 142 3.37 8.46 -3.36
N LEU A 143 4.61 8.20 -3.80
CA LEU A 143 5.77 9.02 -3.45
C LEU A 143 5.63 10.44 -4.01
N ILE A 144 5.20 10.58 -5.25
CA ILE A 144 4.93 11.89 -5.88
C ILE A 144 3.84 12.64 -5.09
N ASN A 145 2.72 11.99 -4.78
CA ASN A 145 1.64 12.61 -4.00
C ASN A 145 2.10 13.04 -2.60
N PHE A 146 2.95 12.24 -1.96
CA PHE A 146 3.52 12.56 -0.66
C PHE A 146 4.46 13.77 -0.74
N GLU A 147 5.34 13.80 -1.75
CA GLU A 147 6.25 14.93 -1.98
C GLU A 147 5.48 16.22 -2.29
N GLU A 148 4.47 16.17 -3.16
CA GLU A 148 3.60 17.32 -3.46
C GLU A 148 2.87 17.84 -2.23
N LYS A 149 2.35 16.93 -1.38
CA LYS A 149 1.69 17.29 -0.13
C LYS A 149 2.68 17.96 0.84
N GLN A 150 3.88 17.40 1.00
CA GLN A 150 4.92 17.96 1.86
C GLN A 150 5.37 19.34 1.38
N GLN A 151 5.55 19.53 0.07
CA GLN A 151 5.88 20.85 -0.50
C GLN A 151 4.77 21.87 -0.25
N ARG A 152 3.49 21.47 -0.42
CA ARG A 152 2.34 22.33 -0.12
C ARG A 152 2.28 22.71 1.36
N GLU A 153 2.46 21.76 2.27
CA GLU A 153 2.49 22.01 3.71
C GLU A 153 3.66 22.92 4.11
N ASN A 154 4.84 22.72 3.53
CA ASN A 154 6.00 23.59 3.76
C ASN A 154 5.75 25.02 3.26
N SER A 155 5.10 25.20 2.11
CA SER A 155 4.70 26.52 1.62
C SER A 155 3.75 27.20 2.62
N ILE A 156 2.71 26.51 3.06
CA ILE A 156 1.74 27.05 4.03
C ILE A 156 2.43 27.38 5.37
N MET A 157 3.37 26.54 5.83
CA MET A 157 4.15 26.81 7.04
C MET A 157 5.05 28.04 6.89
N ASN A 158 5.65 28.25 5.71
CA ASN A 158 6.46 29.44 5.44
C ASN A 158 5.60 30.70 5.41
N ASP A 159 4.47 30.68 4.73
CA ASP A 159 3.51 31.79 4.69
C ASP A 159 3.03 32.15 6.11
N PHE A 160 2.74 31.14 6.95
CA PHE A 160 2.33 31.35 8.33
C PHE A 160 3.45 31.95 9.20
N LYS A 161 4.69 31.48 9.02
CA LYS A 161 5.87 32.06 9.69
C LYS A 161 6.05 33.51 9.29
N GLU A 162 5.92 33.84 8.00
CA GLU A 162 6.01 35.21 7.51
C GLU A 162 4.93 36.11 8.17
N MET A 163 3.66 35.70 8.13
CA MET A 163 2.56 36.44 8.78
C MET A 163 2.78 36.66 10.29
N LEU A 164 3.32 35.66 11.00
CA LEU A 164 3.66 35.80 12.42
C LEU A 164 4.82 36.78 12.64
N THR A 165 5.87 36.70 11.83
CA THR A 165 7.00 37.63 11.91
C THR A 165 6.56 39.06 11.58
N GLU A 166 5.70 39.27 10.59
CA GLU A 166 5.09 40.57 10.29
C GLU A 166 4.27 41.09 11.48
N ARG A 167 3.43 40.24 12.09
CA ARG A 167 2.68 40.65 13.29
C ARG A 167 3.59 40.96 14.48
N LEU A 168 4.61 40.16 14.73
CA LEU A 168 5.55 40.36 15.83
C LEU A 168 6.38 41.62 15.63
N THR A 169 6.91 41.84 14.42
CA THR A 169 7.67 43.06 14.08
C THR A 169 6.77 44.30 14.12
N LYS A 170 5.52 44.22 13.64
CA LYS A 170 4.56 45.32 13.75
C LYS A 170 4.15 45.63 15.19
N LYS A 171 3.99 44.60 16.04
CA LYS A 171 3.64 44.76 17.47
C LYS A 171 4.84 45.21 18.31
N HIS A 172 6.05 44.78 17.98
CA HIS A 172 7.28 45.33 18.59
C HIS A 172 7.54 46.77 18.13
N GLY A 173 7.28 47.08 16.87
CA GLY A 173 7.32 48.44 16.34
C GLY A 173 6.30 49.35 17.03
N SER A 174 5.07 48.89 17.23
CA SER A 174 4.05 49.67 17.97
C SER A 174 4.42 49.86 19.44
N ARG A 175 4.96 48.83 20.09
CA ARG A 175 5.40 48.92 21.49
C ARG A 175 6.59 49.87 21.67
N LEU A 176 7.54 49.88 20.74
CA LEU A 176 8.65 50.85 20.77
C LEU A 176 8.17 52.30 20.59
N VAL A 177 7.12 52.53 19.79
CA VAL A 177 6.52 53.86 19.63
C VAL A 177 5.78 54.29 20.90
N GLU A 178 5.03 53.37 21.53
CA GLU A 178 4.33 53.63 22.81
C GLU A 178 5.31 53.88 23.97
N ASP A 179 6.42 53.13 24.04
CA ASP A 179 7.48 53.31 25.03
C ASP A 179 8.23 54.65 24.81
N MET A 180 8.42 55.09 23.55
CA MET A 180 8.97 56.42 23.24
C MET A 180 8.01 57.56 23.62
N GLU A 181 6.72 57.46 23.28
CA GLU A 181 5.72 58.50 23.57
C GLU A 181 5.44 58.65 25.07
N SER A 182 5.58 57.58 25.85
CA SER A 182 5.46 57.63 27.32
C SER A 182 6.68 58.26 27.97
N SER A 183 7.89 57.96 27.49
CA SER A 183 9.13 58.59 28.00
C SER A 183 9.29 60.08 27.67
N ALA A 184 8.58 60.57 26.65
CA ALA A 184 8.61 61.98 26.24
C ALA A 184 7.56 62.86 26.94
N LYS A 185 6.70 62.27 27.80
CA LYS A 185 5.62 62.96 28.52
C LYS A 185 5.88 63.17 30.01
N ASP A 186 6.96 62.61 30.56
CA ASP A 186 7.53 62.97 31.86
C ASP A 186 8.65 64.02 31.69
#